data_AF-A0A118JY41-F1
#
_entry.id   AF-A0A118JY41-F1
#
_cell.length_a   1.000
_cell.length_b   1.000
_cell.length_c   1.000
_cell.angle_alpha   90.00
_cell.angle_beta   90.00
_cell.angle_gamma   90.00
#
_symmetry.space_group_name_H-M   'P 1'
#
loop_
_entity.id
_entity.type
_entity.pdbx_description
1 polymer ?
#
loop_
_entity_poly.entity_id
_entity_poly.type
_entity_poly.pdbx_seq_one_letter_code
_entity_poly.pdbx_strand_id
1 'polypeptide(L)'
;MAGDQGISWEELKKENVDLETVPVDEVFETLKCTREGLTTEEGNKRLAEFGPNKLEEKKESKFLKFLGFMWNPLSWVMEVAAIMAIVLANGGGKPPDWQDFVGIGEIEAVVIATGVHTFFGKAAHLVDSTNQIVELCNLKNEEKNRVFSIIDKFAERGLRSLAVCQQSVPEKTKESPGGPWVFVGLLPLFDPPRHDSAETIRRALHLGVNVKMITGDQLAIGKETGRRLGMGTNMYPSSSLLGQNKDTAIANVPIEELIEKADGFAGVFPEHKYEIVKKLQERKHICGMTGDGVNDAPALKKADIGIAVADATDAARSASDIVLTEPGLSVIVSAVLTSRAIFQRMKNYTIYAVSITIRIVLGFMLIALIWRFDFSPFMVLIIAILNDGTIMTISKDKVKPSPLPDSWKLKEIFATGIVLGTYLAVMTVIFFWAAKESNFFTEKFGVKPIKNNEHELMSALYLQVSIISQALIFVTRSRSWSFVERPGFLLCFAFLVAQLTAFTTKKDYGRGEREAQWATAQRTLHGLQAPDANEILKDKNNYRELSELAEQAKRRAEVARLRELHTLKGHVESVVKLKGLDIETIQQHYTV
;
A
#
# COMPACT_ATOMS: atom_id res chain seq x y z
N MET A 1 -65.67 30.12 -13.70
CA MET A 1 -65.08 28.85 -13.23
C MET A 1 -63.68 28.77 -13.82
N ALA A 2 -62.71 29.39 -13.17
CA ALA A 2 -61.29 29.21 -13.47
C ALA A 2 -60.79 28.08 -12.55
N GLY A 3 -60.22 27.04 -13.16
CA GLY A 3 -59.80 25.82 -12.48
C GLY A 3 -58.60 26.08 -11.58
N ASP A 4 -58.74 25.61 -10.34
CA ASP A 4 -57.69 25.48 -9.34
C ASP A 4 -56.66 24.45 -9.83
N GLN A 5 -55.59 24.92 -10.51
CA GLN A 5 -54.42 24.10 -10.83
C GLN A 5 -53.40 24.23 -9.70
N GLY A 6 -53.76 23.77 -8.51
CA GLY A 6 -52.81 23.58 -7.41
C GLY A 6 -51.92 22.36 -7.67
N ILE A 7 -50.61 22.55 -7.55
CA ILE A 7 -49.59 21.48 -7.65
C ILE A 7 -49.91 20.37 -6.63
N SER A 8 -49.80 19.12 -7.05
CA SER A 8 -50.08 17.94 -6.21
C SER A 8 -49.01 17.77 -5.13
N TRP A 9 -49.41 17.44 -3.90
CA TRP A 9 -48.49 17.16 -2.80
C TRP A 9 -47.47 16.03 -3.09
N GLU A 10 -47.79 15.12 -4.01
CA GLU A 10 -46.86 14.08 -4.47
C GLU A 10 -45.74 14.61 -5.38
N GLU A 11 -45.97 15.70 -6.10
CA GLU A 11 -44.97 16.33 -6.97
C GLU A 11 -43.93 17.10 -6.15
N LEU A 12 -44.36 17.75 -5.06
CA LEU A 12 -43.48 18.37 -4.05
C LEU A 12 -42.55 17.34 -3.37
N LYS A 13 -43.02 16.11 -3.16
CA LYS A 13 -42.24 15.03 -2.51
C LYS A 13 -41.15 14.43 -3.42
N LYS A 14 -41.21 14.67 -4.73
CA LYS A 14 -40.24 14.16 -5.73
C LYS A 14 -39.14 15.17 -6.09
N GLU A 15 -38.96 16.25 -5.33
CA GLU A 15 -37.95 17.31 -5.55
C GLU A 15 -37.99 17.95 -6.96
N ASN A 16 -39.09 17.82 -7.69
CA ASN A 16 -39.21 18.31 -9.08
C ASN A 16 -39.58 19.79 -9.19
N VAL A 17 -39.59 20.54 -8.09
CA VAL A 17 -39.99 21.95 -8.06
C VAL A 17 -38.79 22.79 -7.63
N ASP A 18 -38.28 23.59 -8.56
CA ASP A 18 -37.14 24.47 -8.36
C ASP A 18 -37.59 25.77 -7.65
N LEU A 19 -37.59 25.75 -6.32
CA LEU A 19 -38.10 26.82 -5.47
C LEU A 19 -37.19 28.07 -5.45
N GLU A 20 -35.97 28.01 -6.00
CA GLU A 20 -35.00 29.11 -5.95
C GLU A 20 -35.33 30.26 -6.91
N THR A 21 -36.17 30.02 -7.92
CA THR A 21 -36.47 30.99 -8.98
C THR A 21 -37.88 31.59 -8.90
N VAL A 22 -38.72 31.13 -7.97
CA VAL A 22 -40.12 31.52 -7.85
C VAL A 22 -40.29 32.72 -6.89
N PRO A 23 -41.13 33.72 -7.20
CA PRO A 23 -41.44 34.83 -6.30
C PRO A 23 -41.98 34.34 -4.94
N VAL A 24 -41.57 35.01 -3.85
CA VAL A 24 -41.86 34.57 -2.47
C VAL A 24 -43.36 34.39 -2.21
N ASP A 25 -44.22 35.20 -2.82
CA ASP A 25 -45.68 35.11 -2.65
C ASP A 25 -46.27 33.85 -3.31
N GLU A 26 -45.73 33.41 -4.46
CA GLU A 26 -46.08 32.14 -5.11
C GLU A 26 -45.49 30.94 -4.36
N VAL A 27 -44.34 31.10 -3.70
CA VAL A 27 -43.77 30.07 -2.81
C VAL A 27 -44.69 29.80 -1.62
N PHE A 28 -45.30 30.84 -1.04
CA PHE A 28 -46.27 30.70 0.06
C PHE A 28 -47.55 29.97 -0.39
N GLU A 29 -48.06 30.26 -1.59
CA GLU A 29 -49.19 29.51 -2.15
C GLU A 29 -48.82 28.06 -2.48
N THR A 30 -47.64 27.83 -3.08
CA THR A 30 -47.15 26.50 -3.47
C THR A 30 -46.89 25.60 -2.26
N LEU A 31 -46.26 26.15 -1.22
CA LEU A 31 -45.99 25.45 0.05
C LEU A 31 -47.15 25.52 1.04
N LYS A 32 -48.28 26.13 0.66
CA LYS A 32 -49.48 26.37 1.46
C LYS A 32 -49.15 26.87 2.88
N CYS A 33 -48.27 27.86 2.99
CA CYS A 33 -47.86 28.44 4.26
C CYS A 33 -48.07 29.95 4.25
N THR A 34 -48.20 30.56 5.43
CA THR A 34 -48.36 32.00 5.59
C THR A 34 -47.05 32.64 6.05
N ARG A 35 -46.93 33.97 5.91
CA ARG A 35 -45.74 34.73 6.34
C ARG A 35 -45.45 34.67 7.84
N GLU A 36 -46.42 34.25 8.65
CA GLU A 36 -46.29 34.09 10.11
C GLU A 36 -45.76 32.71 10.52
N GLY A 37 -45.52 31.81 9.55
CA GLY A 37 -45.03 30.46 9.78
C GLY A 37 -46.14 29.42 9.84
N LEU A 38 -45.79 28.20 10.25
CA LEU A 38 -46.73 27.09 10.39
C LEU A 38 -47.28 27.04 11.81
N THR A 39 -48.57 26.73 11.93
CA THR A 39 -49.14 26.42 13.24
C THR A 39 -48.58 25.08 13.77
N THR A 40 -48.55 24.88 15.08
CA THR A 40 -48.02 23.65 15.70
C THR A 40 -48.73 22.38 15.20
N GLU A 41 -50.01 22.49 14.87
CA GLU A 41 -50.82 21.39 14.32
C GLU A 41 -50.45 21.06 12.86
N GLU A 42 -50.23 22.08 12.03
CA GLU A 42 -49.76 21.91 10.64
C GLU A 42 -48.30 21.43 10.60
N GLY A 43 -47.47 21.93 11.49
CA GLY A 43 -46.09 21.47 11.68
C GLY A 43 -46.05 19.98 11.99
N ASN A 44 -46.87 19.51 12.92
CA ASN A 44 -46.97 18.08 13.26
C ASN A 44 -47.52 17.23 12.10
N LYS A 45 -48.50 17.73 11.33
CA LYS A 45 -48.99 17.05 10.13
C LYS A 45 -47.90 16.92 9.07
N ARG A 46 -47.14 17.99 8.79
CA ARG A 46 -46.04 17.97 7.82
C ARG A 46 -44.88 17.11 8.29
N LEU A 47 -44.58 17.11 9.59
CA LEU A 47 -43.56 16.24 10.17
C LEU A 47 -43.93 14.75 10.04
N ALA A 48 -45.23 14.42 10.13
CA ALA A 48 -45.73 13.07 9.89
C ALA A 48 -45.68 12.66 8.41
N GLU A 49 -45.76 13.62 7.47
CA GLU A 49 -45.87 13.35 6.03
C GLU A 49 -44.53 13.40 5.27
N PHE A 50 -43.62 14.30 5.66
CA PHE A 50 -42.29 14.50 5.08
C PHE A 50 -41.14 13.94 5.95
N GLY A 51 -41.42 13.60 7.21
CA GLY A 51 -40.41 13.15 8.17
C GLY A 51 -39.63 14.31 8.80
N PRO A 52 -38.82 14.03 9.84
CA PRO A 52 -37.96 15.02 10.45
C PRO A 52 -36.83 15.43 9.49
N ASN A 53 -36.41 16.69 9.53
CA ASN A 53 -35.31 17.23 8.72
C ASN A 53 -33.93 16.68 9.19
N LYS A 54 -33.72 15.39 8.95
CA LYS A 54 -32.54 14.62 9.30
C LYS A 54 -32.20 13.76 8.10
N LEU A 55 -30.95 13.82 7.64
CA LEU A 55 -30.45 12.95 6.59
C LEU A 55 -30.72 11.50 6.98
N GLU A 56 -31.54 10.79 6.20
CA GLU A 56 -31.78 9.38 6.41
C GLU A 56 -30.47 8.62 6.15
N GLU A 57 -29.77 8.27 7.23
CA GLU A 57 -28.85 7.14 7.18
C GLU A 57 -29.66 5.94 6.71
N LYS A 58 -29.40 5.47 5.48
CA LYS A 58 -29.88 4.16 5.05
C LYS A 58 -29.45 3.16 6.11
N LYS A 59 -30.42 2.69 6.90
CA LYS A 59 -30.20 1.62 7.88
C LYS A 59 -29.96 0.33 7.11
N GLU A 60 -28.73 0.15 6.64
CA GLU A 60 -28.24 -1.18 6.37
C GLU A 60 -28.28 -1.95 7.70
N SER A 61 -28.80 -3.16 7.66
CA SER A 61 -28.86 -4.01 8.85
C SER A 61 -27.45 -4.15 9.42
N LYS A 62 -27.29 -3.70 10.66
CA LYS A 62 -26.01 -3.77 11.40
C LYS A 62 -25.51 -5.22 11.52
N PHE A 63 -26.44 -6.17 11.51
CA PHE A 63 -26.15 -7.60 11.45
C PHE A 63 -25.58 -8.03 10.10
N LEU A 64 -26.08 -7.48 8.98
CA LEU A 64 -25.54 -7.74 7.64
C LEU A 64 -24.15 -7.12 7.45
N LYS A 65 -23.88 -5.95 8.04
CA LYS A 65 -22.53 -5.35 8.04
C LYS A 65 -21.56 -6.14 8.93
N PHE A 66 -22.01 -6.60 10.09
CA PHE A 66 -21.27 -7.53 10.95
C PHE A 66 -20.92 -8.83 10.21
N LEU A 67 -21.88 -9.45 9.50
CA LEU A 67 -21.60 -10.59 8.62
C LEU A 67 -20.65 -10.24 7.46
N GLY A 68 -20.74 -9.03 6.92
CA GLY A 68 -19.82 -8.52 5.90
C GLY A 68 -18.37 -8.41 6.39
N PHE A 69 -18.16 -8.11 7.67
CA PHE A 69 -16.83 -8.16 8.30
C PHE A 69 -16.30 -9.59 8.52
N MET A 70 -17.20 -10.58 8.65
CA MET A 70 -16.83 -12.00 8.66
C MET A 70 -16.47 -12.53 7.26
N TRP A 71 -16.65 -11.72 6.20
CA TRP A 71 -16.23 -12.03 4.83
C TRP A 71 -14.76 -11.67 4.56
N ASN A 72 -13.89 -11.77 5.57
CA ASN A 72 -12.45 -11.68 5.39
C ASN A 72 -11.92 -13.04 4.88
N PRO A 73 -11.22 -13.10 3.74
CA PRO A 73 -10.67 -14.35 3.20
C PRO A 73 -9.84 -15.14 4.22
N LEU A 74 -9.19 -14.44 5.17
CA LEU A 74 -8.40 -15.06 6.22
C LEU A 74 -9.27 -15.75 7.30
N SER A 75 -10.46 -15.22 7.60
CA SER A 75 -11.40 -15.83 8.56
C SER A 75 -11.96 -17.13 7.99
N TRP A 76 -12.37 -17.12 6.71
CA TRP A 76 -12.84 -18.33 6.03
C TRP A 76 -11.78 -19.43 5.98
N VAL A 77 -10.50 -19.09 5.84
CA VAL A 77 -9.40 -20.07 5.93
C VAL A 77 -9.30 -20.67 7.33
N MET A 78 -9.49 -19.87 8.39
CA MET A 78 -9.49 -20.32 9.78
C MET A 78 -10.73 -21.14 10.14
N GLU A 79 -11.93 -20.74 9.70
CA GLU A 79 -13.17 -21.51 9.87
C GLU A 79 -13.12 -22.84 9.08
N VAL A 80 -12.62 -22.84 7.85
CA VAL A 80 -12.44 -24.06 7.05
C VAL A 80 -11.37 -24.97 7.67
N ALA A 81 -10.30 -24.41 8.22
CA ALA A 81 -9.29 -25.18 8.96
C ALA A 81 -9.85 -25.77 10.26
N ALA A 82 -10.69 -25.03 10.99
CA ALA A 82 -11.36 -25.51 12.20
C ALA A 82 -12.39 -26.61 11.89
N ILE A 83 -13.20 -26.45 10.84
CA ILE A 83 -14.13 -27.47 10.37
C ILE A 83 -13.38 -28.70 9.85
N MET A 84 -12.29 -28.53 9.10
CA MET A 84 -11.43 -29.64 8.69
C MET A 84 -10.83 -30.37 9.90
N ALA A 85 -10.37 -29.65 10.92
CA ALA A 85 -9.84 -30.25 12.15
C ALA A 85 -10.91 -31.06 12.89
N ILE A 86 -12.15 -30.57 12.96
CA ILE A 86 -13.29 -31.30 13.57
C ILE A 86 -13.66 -32.55 12.75
N VAL A 87 -13.68 -32.45 11.42
CA VAL A 87 -13.98 -33.57 10.52
C VAL A 87 -12.87 -34.63 10.55
N LEU A 88 -11.60 -34.21 10.59
CA LEU A 88 -10.44 -35.10 10.71
C LEU A 88 -10.36 -35.74 12.11
N ALA A 89 -10.74 -35.03 13.18
CA ALA A 89 -10.78 -35.56 14.54
C ALA A 89 -11.87 -36.64 14.70
N ASN A 90 -13.01 -36.52 14.01
CA ASN A 90 -14.09 -37.52 14.05
C ASN A 90 -13.93 -38.69 13.05
N GLY A 91 -12.91 -38.66 12.18
CA GLY A 91 -12.70 -39.65 11.11
C GLY A 91 -11.98 -40.94 11.50
N GLY A 92 -11.68 -41.18 12.78
CA GLY A 92 -10.82 -42.30 13.18
C GLY A 92 -11.10 -42.92 14.55
N GLY A 93 -12.26 -42.68 15.16
CA GLY A 93 -12.64 -43.31 16.43
C GLY A 93 -11.80 -42.90 17.66
N LYS A 94 -11.14 -41.74 17.63
CA LYS A 94 -10.49 -41.13 18.82
C LYS A 94 -11.35 -39.99 19.37
N PRO A 95 -11.39 -39.77 20.71
CA PRO A 95 -12.16 -38.68 21.31
C PRO A 95 -11.55 -37.31 20.98
N PRO A 96 -12.37 -36.23 20.91
CA PRO A 96 -11.90 -34.88 20.59
C PRO A 96 -11.04 -34.28 21.72
N ASP A 97 -9.95 -33.60 21.36
CA ASP A 97 -9.10 -32.86 22.29
C ASP A 97 -9.80 -31.55 22.72
N TRP A 98 -10.29 -31.51 23.96
CA TRP A 98 -11.05 -30.38 24.52
C TRP A 98 -10.22 -29.10 24.71
N GLN A 99 -8.89 -29.19 24.69
CA GLN A 99 -8.00 -28.03 24.91
C GLN A 99 -7.96 -27.07 23.72
N ASP A 100 -8.03 -27.58 22.49
CA ASP A 100 -8.06 -26.74 21.28
C ASP A 100 -9.41 -26.01 21.11
N PHE A 101 -10.50 -26.63 21.56
CA PHE A 101 -11.85 -26.06 21.50
C PHE A 101 -12.03 -24.88 22.47
N VAL A 102 -11.41 -24.96 23.66
CA VAL A 102 -11.41 -23.87 24.65
C VAL A 102 -10.52 -22.71 24.16
N GLY A 103 -9.36 -23.00 23.56
CA GLY A 103 -8.47 -21.98 23.01
C GLY A 103 -9.07 -21.17 21.86
N ILE A 104 -9.84 -21.82 20.96
CA ILE A 104 -10.54 -21.13 19.87
C ILE A 104 -11.67 -20.24 20.41
N GLY A 105 -12.44 -20.73 21.39
CA GLY A 105 -13.52 -19.97 22.03
C GLY A 105 -13.02 -18.74 22.82
N GLU A 106 -11.86 -18.83 23.46
CA GLU A 106 -11.23 -17.69 24.14
C GLU A 106 -10.73 -16.62 23.15
N ILE A 107 -10.18 -17.02 22.00
CA ILE A 107 -9.74 -16.08 20.95
C ILE A 107 -10.95 -15.37 20.31
N GLU A 108 -12.04 -16.09 20.05
CA GLU A 108 -13.30 -15.51 19.56
C GLU A 108 -13.91 -14.52 20.56
N ALA A 109 -13.93 -14.86 21.85
CA ALA A 109 -14.41 -13.97 22.91
C ALA A 109 -13.57 -12.70 23.04
N VAL A 110 -12.25 -12.78 22.85
CA VAL A 110 -11.36 -11.60 22.84
C VAL A 110 -11.61 -10.72 21.61
N VAL A 111 -11.85 -11.28 20.43
CA VAL A 111 -12.20 -10.52 19.21
C VAL A 111 -13.55 -9.79 19.39
N ILE A 112 -14.55 -10.45 19.99
CA ILE A 112 -15.86 -9.86 20.28
C ILE A 112 -15.75 -8.77 21.36
N ALA A 113 -14.97 -8.99 22.43
CA ALA A 113 -14.76 -8.00 23.49
C ALA A 113 -13.99 -6.77 23.00
N THR A 114 -13.02 -6.94 22.09
CA THR A 114 -12.25 -5.82 21.50
C THR A 114 -13.11 -5.00 20.52
N GLY A 115 -14.06 -5.64 19.83
CA GLY A 115 -15.03 -4.96 18.96
C GLY A 115 -16.06 -4.12 19.72
N VAL A 116 -16.44 -4.54 20.93
CA VAL A 116 -17.42 -3.83 21.77
C VAL A 116 -16.81 -2.59 22.46
N HIS A 117 -15.49 -2.60 22.73
CA HIS A 117 -14.82 -1.51 23.46
C HIS A 117 -14.41 -0.29 22.60
N THR A 118 -14.72 -0.31 21.29
CA THR A 118 -14.32 0.75 20.34
C THR A 118 -15.48 1.66 19.91
N PHE A 119 -16.69 1.50 20.43
CA PHE A 119 -17.91 2.07 19.82
C PHE A 119 -18.66 3.19 20.60
N PHE A 120 -18.03 3.88 21.57
CA PHE A 120 -18.67 5.04 22.22
C PHE A 120 -17.77 6.27 22.28
N GLY A 121 -17.92 7.16 21.30
CA GLY A 121 -17.36 8.51 21.27
C GLY A 121 -18.45 9.54 20.92
N LYS A 122 -18.63 10.53 21.79
CA LYS A 122 -19.70 11.55 21.78
C LYS A 122 -19.49 12.61 20.70
N ALA A 123 -20.63 13.15 20.24
CA ALA A 123 -20.75 14.29 19.34
C ALA A 123 -20.23 15.60 19.98
N ALA A 124 -19.62 16.44 19.15
CA ALA A 124 -19.32 17.84 19.45
C ALA A 124 -19.95 18.72 18.37
N HIS A 125 -20.69 19.73 18.82
CA HIS A 125 -21.22 20.81 18.00
C HIS A 125 -20.11 21.81 17.70
N LEU A 126 -20.07 22.30 16.45
CA LEU A 126 -19.15 23.34 15.99
C LEU A 126 -19.91 24.62 15.69
N VAL A 127 -19.26 25.71 16.10
CA VAL A 127 -19.74 27.07 16.24
C VAL A 127 -19.81 27.78 14.90
N ASP A 128 -20.83 28.62 14.78
CA ASP A 128 -21.23 29.32 13.57
C ASP A 128 -20.39 30.59 13.28
N SER A 129 -20.50 31.03 12.04
CA SER A 129 -19.76 32.12 11.39
C SER A 129 -20.06 33.51 11.95
N THR A 130 -19.02 34.36 11.96
CA THR A 130 -19.05 35.76 12.42
C THR A 130 -20.15 36.62 11.79
N ASN A 131 -20.57 36.30 10.55
CA ASN A 131 -21.61 37.03 9.83
C ASN A 131 -23.00 36.83 10.44
N GLN A 132 -23.30 35.63 10.93
CA GLN A 132 -24.59 35.35 11.57
C GLN A 132 -24.74 36.06 12.91
N ILE A 133 -23.65 36.22 13.66
CA ILE A 133 -23.65 36.93 14.95
C ILE A 133 -24.09 38.39 14.79
N VAL A 134 -23.71 39.04 13.69
CA VAL A 134 -24.11 40.42 13.38
C VAL A 134 -25.61 40.52 13.12
N GLU A 135 -26.21 39.48 12.52
CA GLU A 135 -27.67 39.41 12.30
C GLU A 135 -28.42 39.13 13.60
N LEU A 136 -27.87 38.28 14.48
CA LEU A 136 -28.45 37.95 15.78
C LEU A 136 -28.49 39.15 16.75
N CYS A 137 -27.56 40.11 16.62
CA CYS A 137 -27.48 41.27 17.50
C CYS A 137 -28.41 42.44 17.10
N ASN A 138 -29.20 42.30 16.02
CA ASN A 138 -30.14 43.31 15.52
C ASN A 138 -29.59 44.76 15.52
N LEU A 139 -28.34 44.91 15.04
CA LEU A 139 -27.62 46.18 15.02
C LEU A 139 -28.26 47.19 14.07
N LYS A 140 -28.11 48.49 14.37
CA LYS A 140 -28.51 49.56 13.45
C LYS A 140 -27.67 49.51 12.18
N ASN A 141 -28.27 49.87 11.03
CA ASN A 141 -27.60 49.80 9.72
C ASN A 141 -26.23 50.52 9.67
N GLU A 142 -26.07 51.67 10.35
CA GLU A 142 -24.79 52.38 10.42
C GLU A 142 -23.70 51.61 11.18
N GLU A 143 -24.06 51.00 12.32
CA GLU A 143 -23.14 50.21 13.14
C GLU A 143 -22.75 48.92 12.43
N LYS A 144 -23.72 48.27 11.76
CA LYS A 144 -23.50 47.10 10.91
C LYS A 144 -22.46 47.41 9.81
N ASN A 145 -22.64 48.51 9.08
CA ASN A 145 -21.68 48.93 8.04
C ASN A 145 -20.29 49.23 8.61
N ARG A 146 -20.21 49.83 9.79
CA ARG A 146 -18.93 50.11 10.47
C ARG A 146 -18.20 48.82 10.86
N VAL A 147 -18.93 47.82 11.39
CA VAL A 147 -18.39 46.50 11.74
C VAL A 147 -17.85 45.79 10.50
N PHE A 148 -18.61 45.74 9.40
CA PHE A 148 -18.14 45.14 8.15
C PHE A 148 -16.90 45.84 7.59
N SER A 149 -16.84 47.18 7.62
CA SER A 149 -15.64 47.92 7.19
C SER A 149 -14.40 47.57 8.03
N ILE A 150 -14.55 47.30 9.32
CA ILE A 150 -13.43 46.88 10.18
C ILE A 150 -13.02 45.43 9.88
N ILE A 151 -13.99 44.54 9.64
CA ILE A 151 -13.74 43.15 9.22
C ILE A 151 -12.94 43.13 7.92
N ASP A 152 -13.32 43.94 6.93
CA ASP A 152 -12.61 44.04 5.66
C ASP A 152 -11.17 44.56 5.86
N LYS A 153 -10.97 45.58 6.71
CA LYS A 153 -9.63 46.07 7.07
C LYS A 153 -8.77 45.02 7.79
N PHE A 154 -9.38 44.15 8.58
CA PHE A 154 -8.67 43.01 9.19
C PHE A 154 -8.33 41.97 8.13
N ALA A 155 -9.26 41.67 7.22
CA ALA A 155 -9.06 40.73 6.13
C ALA A 155 -7.94 41.18 5.18
N GLU A 156 -7.84 42.47 4.84
CA GLU A 156 -6.75 43.07 4.06
C GLU A 156 -5.37 42.88 4.71
N ARG A 157 -5.32 42.81 6.05
CA ARG A 157 -4.10 42.56 6.82
C ARG A 157 -3.80 41.08 7.03
N GLY A 158 -4.69 40.19 6.55
CA GLY A 158 -4.61 38.75 6.75
C GLY A 158 -5.01 38.31 8.17
N LEU A 159 -5.91 39.05 8.83
CA LEU A 159 -6.39 38.77 10.17
C LEU A 159 -7.82 38.22 10.10
N ARG A 160 -8.07 37.08 10.76
CA ARG A 160 -9.40 36.49 10.92
C ARG A 160 -10.18 37.27 11.98
N SER A 161 -11.41 37.67 11.71
CA SER A 161 -12.25 38.40 12.66
C SER A 161 -13.20 37.45 13.41
N LEU A 162 -13.18 37.51 14.74
CA LEU A 162 -14.12 36.83 15.62
C LEU A 162 -15.02 37.87 16.30
N ALA A 163 -16.33 37.75 16.16
CA ALA A 163 -17.30 38.63 16.83
C ALA A 163 -17.70 38.05 18.18
N VAL A 164 -17.79 38.92 19.18
CA VAL A 164 -18.23 38.56 20.53
C VAL A 164 -19.51 39.32 20.83
N CYS A 165 -20.52 38.57 21.27
CA CYS A 165 -21.80 39.08 21.73
C CYS A 165 -22.11 38.55 23.13
N GLN A 166 -22.92 39.30 23.87
CA GLN A 166 -23.36 38.97 25.22
C GLN A 166 -24.88 39.05 25.30
N GLN A 167 -25.49 38.16 26.05
CA GLN A 167 -26.92 38.15 26.29
C GLN A 167 -27.17 38.05 27.80
N SER A 168 -28.12 38.82 28.34
CA SER A 168 -28.60 38.64 29.71
C SER A 168 -29.75 37.64 29.73
N VAL A 169 -29.71 36.64 30.62
CA VAL A 169 -30.79 35.66 30.81
C VAL A 169 -31.55 35.99 32.11
N PRO A 170 -32.73 36.64 32.03
CA PRO A 170 -33.43 37.13 33.21
C PRO A 170 -33.90 36.02 34.15
N GLU A 171 -34.29 34.88 33.60
CA GLU A 171 -34.90 33.76 34.34
C GLU A 171 -33.86 32.85 35.03
N LYS A 172 -32.56 33.09 34.82
CA LYS A 172 -31.42 32.34 35.42
C LYS A 172 -31.50 30.81 35.25
N THR A 173 -32.27 30.32 34.29
CA THR A 173 -32.40 28.91 33.94
C THR A 173 -31.67 28.63 32.62
N LYS A 174 -31.15 27.40 32.45
CA LYS A 174 -30.30 27.04 31.30
C LYS A 174 -31.06 26.98 29.97
N GLU A 175 -32.36 26.71 30.01
CA GLU A 175 -33.20 26.50 28.82
C GLU A 175 -34.06 27.72 28.49
N SER A 176 -34.03 28.76 29.31
CA SER A 176 -34.86 29.95 29.10
C SER A 176 -34.28 30.81 27.97
N PRO A 177 -35.14 31.35 27.08
CA PRO A 177 -34.71 32.31 26.07
C PRO A 177 -34.15 33.56 26.76
N GLY A 178 -32.90 33.90 26.43
CA GLY A 178 -32.28 35.14 26.90
C GLY A 178 -32.89 36.39 26.25
N GLY A 179 -32.50 37.56 26.74
CA GLY A 179 -32.87 38.86 26.15
C GLY A 179 -32.22 39.12 24.79
N PRO A 180 -32.26 40.34 24.22
CA PRO A 180 -31.57 40.62 22.96
C PRO A 180 -30.04 40.46 23.10
N TRP A 181 -29.39 39.93 22.06
CA TRP A 181 -27.92 39.87 21.99
C TRP A 181 -27.33 41.26 21.84
N VAL A 182 -26.36 41.58 22.69
CA VAL A 182 -25.59 42.82 22.67
C VAL A 182 -24.25 42.54 22.03
N PHE A 183 -23.95 43.24 20.93
CA PHE A 183 -22.64 43.16 20.30
C PHE A 183 -21.58 43.83 21.18
N VAL A 184 -20.54 43.11 21.57
CA VAL A 184 -19.48 43.61 22.46
C VAL A 184 -18.29 44.12 21.64
N GLY A 185 -17.85 43.37 20.63
CA GLY A 185 -16.72 43.77 19.80
C GLY A 185 -16.20 42.70 18.85
N LEU A 186 -15.16 43.06 18.10
CA LEU A 186 -14.42 42.18 17.20
C LEU A 186 -13.02 41.92 17.74
N LEU A 187 -12.56 40.67 17.67
CA LEU A 187 -11.19 40.28 17.95
C LEU A 187 -10.50 39.87 16.63
N PRO A 188 -9.40 40.54 16.24
CA PRO A 188 -8.56 40.08 15.15
C PRO A 188 -7.63 38.96 15.63
N LEU A 189 -7.66 37.82 14.94
CA LEU A 189 -6.81 36.67 15.15
C LEU A 189 -5.84 36.56 13.97
N PHE A 190 -4.57 36.35 14.28
CA PHE A 190 -3.54 36.11 13.27
C PHE A 190 -3.14 34.64 13.31
N ASP A 191 -3.22 33.97 12.16
CA ASP A 191 -2.70 32.62 11.98
C ASP A 191 -1.36 32.69 11.25
N PRO A 192 -0.22 32.66 11.96
CA PRO A 192 1.08 32.79 11.33
C PRO A 192 1.40 31.55 10.49
N PRO A 193 1.91 31.72 9.26
CA PRO A 193 2.41 30.58 8.50
C PRO A 193 3.58 29.92 9.24
N ARG A 194 3.70 28.60 9.10
CA ARG A 194 4.87 27.88 9.62
C ARG A 194 6.14 28.39 8.94
N HIS A 195 7.25 28.39 9.70
CA HIS A 195 8.53 28.93 9.26
C HIS A 195 9.10 28.21 8.02
N ASP A 196 8.78 26.93 7.85
CA ASP A 196 9.23 26.06 6.75
C ASP A 196 8.30 26.09 5.52
N SER A 197 7.08 26.61 5.64
CA SER A 197 6.06 26.55 4.58
C SER A 197 6.51 27.23 3.29
N ALA A 198 7.13 28.42 3.36
CA ALA A 198 7.53 29.17 2.18
C ALA A 198 8.63 28.45 1.38
N GLU A 199 9.65 27.90 2.06
CA GLU A 199 10.69 27.11 1.42
C GLU A 199 10.11 25.80 0.85
N THR A 200 9.21 25.17 1.59
CA THR A 200 8.56 23.93 1.19
C THR A 200 7.74 24.09 -0.09
N ILE A 201 6.96 25.18 -0.21
CA ILE A 201 6.19 25.47 -1.43
C ILE A 201 7.12 25.65 -2.63
N ARG A 202 8.22 26.41 -2.45
CA ARG A 202 9.24 26.55 -3.51
C ARG A 202 9.85 25.21 -3.90
N ARG A 203 10.18 24.37 -2.92
CA ARG A 203 10.73 23.02 -3.15
C ARG A 203 9.74 22.11 -3.87
N ALA A 204 8.46 22.16 -3.51
CA ALA A 204 7.39 21.43 -4.18
C ALA A 204 7.28 21.84 -5.65
N LEU A 205 7.32 23.15 -5.92
CA LEU A 205 7.28 23.69 -7.28
C LEU A 205 8.49 23.25 -8.12
N HIS A 206 9.70 23.29 -7.55
CA HIS A 206 10.92 22.76 -8.19
C HIS A 206 10.82 21.25 -8.49
N LEU A 207 10.04 20.50 -7.71
CA LEU A 207 9.76 19.09 -7.93
C LEU A 207 8.58 18.83 -8.88
N GLY A 208 8.03 19.87 -9.49
CA GLY A 208 6.87 19.76 -10.38
C GLY A 208 5.57 19.42 -9.67
N VAL A 209 5.44 19.72 -8.38
CA VAL A 209 4.21 19.59 -7.61
C VAL A 209 3.65 20.99 -7.36
N ASN A 210 2.53 21.31 -8.00
CA ASN A 210 1.84 22.58 -7.78
C ASN A 210 1.05 22.50 -6.45
N VAL A 211 1.23 23.50 -5.58
CA VAL A 211 0.52 23.58 -4.29
C VAL A 211 -0.59 24.60 -4.43
N LYS A 212 -1.84 24.18 -4.19
CA LYS A 212 -3.02 25.04 -4.23
C LYS A 212 -3.56 25.25 -2.82
N MET A 213 -3.80 26.49 -2.40
CA MET A 213 -4.39 26.80 -1.10
C MET A 213 -5.89 26.51 -1.12
N ILE A 214 -6.41 25.83 -0.09
CA ILE A 214 -7.84 25.66 0.13
C ILE A 214 -8.14 26.18 1.53
N THR A 215 -8.93 27.26 1.63
CA THR A 215 -9.29 27.85 2.93
C THR A 215 -10.77 28.18 3.03
N GLY A 216 -11.32 28.06 4.25
CA GLY A 216 -12.64 28.57 4.60
C GLY A 216 -12.64 30.09 4.86
N ASP A 217 -11.47 30.72 4.97
CA ASP A 217 -11.35 32.17 5.14
C ASP A 217 -11.79 32.94 3.88
N GLN A 218 -12.07 34.23 4.05
CA GLN A 218 -12.36 35.12 2.94
C GLN A 218 -11.16 35.27 1.99
N LEU A 219 -11.46 35.62 0.74
CA LEU A 219 -10.45 35.72 -0.33
C LEU A 219 -9.31 36.70 -0.02
N ALA A 220 -9.61 37.82 0.65
CA ALA A 220 -8.60 38.81 1.02
C ALA A 220 -7.54 38.22 1.97
N ILE A 221 -7.97 37.44 2.97
CA ILE A 221 -7.09 36.75 3.92
C ILE A 221 -6.25 35.72 3.17
N GLY A 222 -6.87 34.90 2.33
CA GLY A 222 -6.18 33.89 1.52
C GLY A 222 -5.10 34.51 0.62
N LYS A 223 -5.41 35.61 -0.09
CA LYS A 223 -4.45 36.32 -0.94
C LYS A 223 -3.29 36.91 -0.15
N GLU A 224 -3.55 37.48 1.03
CA GLU A 224 -2.47 38.04 1.86
C GLU A 224 -1.56 36.93 2.41
N THR A 225 -2.13 35.82 2.89
CA THR A 225 -1.36 34.66 3.34
C THR A 225 -0.57 34.04 2.18
N GLY A 226 -1.19 33.88 1.00
CA GLY A 226 -0.54 33.38 -0.22
C GLY A 226 0.62 34.27 -0.67
N ARG A 227 0.46 35.60 -0.58
CA ARG A 227 1.51 36.59 -0.87
C ARG A 227 2.70 36.44 0.07
N ARG A 228 2.47 36.26 1.38
CA ARG A 228 3.53 36.05 2.37
C ARG A 228 4.26 34.72 2.20
N LEU A 229 3.53 33.67 1.81
CA LEU A 229 4.08 32.34 1.55
C LEU A 229 4.82 32.24 0.21
N GLY A 230 4.60 33.18 -0.71
CA GLY A 230 5.16 33.15 -2.05
C GLY A 230 4.48 32.12 -2.97
N MET A 231 3.21 31.81 -2.72
CA MET A 231 2.41 30.86 -3.52
C MET A 231 1.80 31.51 -4.77
N GLY A 232 1.64 32.84 -4.74
CA GLY A 232 0.89 33.59 -5.76
C GLY A 232 -0.41 34.16 -5.19
N THR A 233 -1.05 35.04 -5.96
CA THR A 233 -2.30 35.72 -5.59
C THR A 233 -3.44 35.45 -6.57
N ASN A 234 -3.26 34.53 -7.52
CA ASN A 234 -4.29 34.14 -8.49
C ASN A 234 -5.30 33.18 -7.84
N MET A 235 -6.00 33.68 -6.81
CA MET A 235 -6.97 32.94 -6.02
C MET A 235 -8.39 33.40 -6.31
N TYR A 236 -9.34 32.47 -6.23
CA TYR A 236 -10.75 32.70 -6.55
C TYR A 236 -11.66 32.30 -5.38
N PRO A 237 -12.81 32.98 -5.20
CA PRO A 237 -13.79 32.54 -4.22
C PRO A 237 -14.50 31.26 -4.68
N SER A 238 -15.04 30.51 -3.74
CA SER A 238 -15.79 29.29 -4.06
C SER A 238 -17.07 29.54 -4.90
N SER A 239 -17.68 30.72 -4.78
CA SER A 239 -18.81 31.14 -5.62
C SER A 239 -18.48 31.18 -7.12
N SER A 240 -17.22 31.47 -7.48
CA SER A 240 -16.77 31.44 -8.87
C SER A 240 -16.75 30.03 -9.46
N LEU A 241 -16.74 28.99 -8.62
CA LEU A 241 -16.80 27.59 -9.02
C LEU A 241 -18.23 27.12 -9.33
N LEU A 242 -19.24 27.81 -8.80
CA LEU A 242 -20.67 27.51 -9.00
C LEU A 242 -21.25 28.17 -10.27
N GLY A 243 -20.42 28.82 -11.09
CA GLY A 243 -20.87 29.54 -12.28
C GLY A 243 -21.62 30.86 -12.00
N GLN A 244 -21.81 31.21 -10.73
CA GLN A 244 -22.41 32.48 -10.30
C GLN A 244 -21.37 33.61 -10.32
N ASN A 245 -20.82 33.92 -11.50
CA ASN A 245 -19.85 34.99 -11.66
C ASN A 245 -20.53 36.33 -11.97
N LYS A 246 -20.25 37.37 -11.17
CA LYS A 246 -20.60 38.77 -11.48
C LYS A 246 -19.65 39.41 -12.50
N ASP A 247 -18.44 38.86 -12.66
CA ASP A 247 -17.40 39.40 -13.54
C ASP A 247 -17.43 38.76 -14.95
N THR A 248 -17.72 39.59 -15.95
CA THR A 248 -17.84 39.21 -17.37
C THR A 248 -16.54 38.67 -17.98
N ALA A 249 -15.37 39.01 -17.43
CA ALA A 249 -14.07 38.50 -17.88
C ALA A 249 -13.80 37.05 -17.45
N ILE A 250 -14.36 36.63 -16.31
CA ILE A 250 -14.16 35.28 -15.73
C ILE A 250 -15.20 34.30 -16.28
N ALA A 251 -16.37 34.80 -16.70
CA ALA A 251 -17.45 34.00 -17.26
C ALA A 251 -17.10 33.26 -18.57
N ASN A 252 -16.09 33.73 -19.32
CA ASN A 252 -15.69 33.15 -20.60
C ASN A 252 -14.66 32.02 -20.50
N VAL A 253 -14.05 31.81 -19.33
CA VAL A 253 -13.07 30.72 -19.12
C VAL A 253 -13.81 29.51 -18.56
N PRO A 254 -13.66 28.30 -19.14
CA PRO A 254 -14.22 27.09 -18.54
C PRO A 254 -13.77 26.93 -17.09
N ILE A 255 -14.70 26.54 -16.21
CA ILE A 255 -14.45 26.41 -14.76
C ILE A 255 -13.27 25.46 -14.51
N GLU A 256 -13.14 24.41 -15.32
CA GLU A 256 -12.02 23.45 -15.24
C GLU A 256 -10.66 24.11 -15.51
N GLU A 257 -10.58 25.02 -16.48
CA GLU A 257 -9.34 25.73 -16.81
C GLU A 257 -9.00 26.77 -15.75
N LEU A 258 -10.02 27.41 -15.18
CA LEU A 258 -9.85 28.32 -14.05
C LEU A 258 -9.31 27.57 -12.83
N ILE A 259 -9.88 26.41 -12.50
CA ILE A 259 -9.42 25.58 -11.38
C ILE A 259 -7.96 25.14 -11.57
N GLU A 260 -7.62 24.74 -12.80
CA GLU A 260 -6.27 24.32 -13.15
C GLU A 260 -5.24 25.44 -13.00
N LYS A 261 -5.59 26.68 -13.40
CA LYS A 261 -4.71 27.86 -13.33
C LYS A 261 -4.70 28.57 -11.97
N ALA A 262 -5.69 28.32 -11.10
CA ALA A 262 -5.79 28.98 -9.81
C ALA A 262 -4.69 28.52 -8.83
N ASP A 263 -4.14 29.47 -8.06
CA ASP A 263 -3.19 29.20 -6.98
C ASP A 263 -3.90 28.80 -5.67
N GLY A 264 -5.22 29.04 -5.59
CA GLY A 264 -6.01 28.67 -4.43
C GLY A 264 -7.46 29.12 -4.47
N PHE A 265 -8.23 28.61 -3.52
CA PHE A 265 -9.66 28.84 -3.36
C PHE A 265 -9.96 29.27 -1.93
N ALA A 266 -10.84 30.27 -1.79
CA ALA A 266 -11.23 30.85 -0.52
C ALA A 266 -12.75 30.74 -0.30
N GLY A 267 -13.18 30.76 0.97
CA GLY A 267 -14.58 30.55 1.36
C GLY A 267 -15.09 29.16 0.96
N VAL A 268 -14.22 28.15 1.01
CA VAL A 268 -14.52 26.82 0.47
C VAL A 268 -15.32 26.00 1.49
N PHE A 269 -16.53 25.59 1.10
CA PHE A 269 -17.36 24.65 1.84
C PHE A 269 -16.93 23.20 1.57
N PRO A 270 -17.33 22.23 2.42
CA PRO A 270 -16.93 20.83 2.27
C PRO A 270 -17.26 20.24 0.88
N GLU A 271 -18.42 20.56 0.32
CA GLU A 271 -18.85 20.12 -1.02
C GLU A 271 -17.94 20.66 -2.12
N HIS A 272 -17.52 21.92 -1.99
CA HIS A 272 -16.62 22.56 -2.94
C HIS A 272 -15.23 21.91 -2.94
N LYS A 273 -14.74 21.45 -1.77
CA LYS A 273 -13.48 20.70 -1.69
C LYS A 273 -13.54 19.43 -2.54
N TYR A 274 -14.63 18.69 -2.45
CA TYR A 274 -14.85 17.49 -3.25
C TYR A 274 -14.87 17.80 -4.75
N GLU A 275 -15.61 18.83 -5.17
CA GLU A 275 -15.73 19.17 -6.59
C GLU A 275 -14.40 19.68 -7.18
N ILE A 276 -13.62 20.48 -6.43
CA ILE A 276 -12.28 20.93 -6.86
C ILE A 276 -11.39 19.73 -7.18
N VAL A 277 -11.33 18.74 -6.28
CA VAL A 277 -10.53 17.53 -6.46
C VAL A 277 -11.00 16.74 -7.68
N LYS A 278 -12.32 16.56 -7.81
CA LYS A 278 -12.92 15.85 -8.95
C LYS A 278 -12.61 16.54 -10.28
N LYS A 279 -12.71 17.87 -10.37
CA LYS A 279 -12.38 18.63 -11.58
C LYS A 279 -10.89 18.55 -11.95
N LEU A 280 -10.00 18.58 -10.96
CA LEU A 280 -8.57 18.37 -11.20
C LEU A 280 -8.26 16.94 -11.70
N GLN A 281 -8.95 15.93 -11.16
CA GLN A 281 -8.86 14.55 -11.63
C GLN A 281 -9.38 14.37 -13.07
N GLU A 282 -10.50 15.02 -13.42
CA GLU A 282 -11.04 15.03 -14.79
C GLU A 282 -10.03 15.61 -15.81
N ARG A 283 -9.19 16.55 -15.37
CA ARG A 283 -8.05 17.12 -16.13
C ARG A 283 -6.79 16.25 -16.10
N LYS A 284 -6.87 15.03 -15.57
CA LYS A 284 -5.79 14.02 -15.47
C LYS A 284 -4.64 14.42 -14.53
N HIS A 285 -4.88 15.35 -13.60
CA HIS A 285 -3.93 15.63 -12.53
C HIS A 285 -4.08 14.58 -11.43
N ILE A 286 -2.94 14.11 -10.89
CA ILE A 286 -2.93 13.29 -9.68
C ILE A 286 -3.01 14.23 -8.48
N CYS A 287 -4.08 14.12 -7.72
CA CYS A 287 -4.43 15.09 -6.68
C CYS A 287 -4.13 14.54 -5.28
N GLY A 288 -3.21 15.20 -4.58
CA GLY A 288 -3.01 15.03 -3.14
C GLY A 288 -3.82 16.07 -2.37
N MET A 289 -4.75 15.62 -1.52
CA MET A 289 -5.62 16.49 -0.72
C MET A 289 -5.25 16.37 0.76
N THR A 290 -5.04 17.49 1.44
CA THR A 290 -4.84 17.52 2.90
C THR A 290 -6.15 17.84 3.62
N GLY A 291 -6.39 17.22 4.77
CA GLY A 291 -7.56 17.50 5.60
C GLY A 291 -7.36 17.14 7.07
N ASP A 292 -8.14 17.77 7.94
CA ASP A 292 -8.08 17.62 9.40
C ASP A 292 -9.45 17.26 10.01
N GLY A 293 -10.52 17.84 9.49
CA GLY A 293 -11.88 17.69 10.01
C GLY A 293 -12.69 16.56 9.38
N VAL A 294 -13.80 16.22 10.05
CA VAL A 294 -14.84 15.29 9.54
C VAL A 294 -15.39 15.73 8.18
N ASN A 295 -15.44 17.03 7.96
CA ASN A 295 -15.92 17.67 6.74
C ASN A 295 -15.03 17.37 5.52
N ASP A 296 -13.76 17.03 5.74
CA ASP A 296 -12.81 16.78 4.66
C ASP A 296 -12.81 15.31 4.23
N ALA A 297 -13.47 14.42 4.98
CA ALA A 297 -13.50 13.00 4.70
C ALA A 297 -13.97 12.65 3.27
N PRO A 298 -15.04 13.26 2.71
CA PRO A 298 -15.44 12.98 1.33
C PRO A 298 -14.40 13.40 0.30
N ALA A 299 -13.77 14.56 0.49
CA ALA A 299 -12.75 15.08 -0.42
C ALA A 299 -11.43 14.29 -0.32
N LEU A 300 -11.03 13.91 0.90
CA LEU A 300 -9.89 13.02 1.16
C LEU A 300 -10.06 11.67 0.47
N LYS A 301 -11.27 11.08 0.56
CA LYS A 301 -11.56 9.79 -0.06
C LYS A 301 -11.64 9.86 -1.59
N LYS A 302 -12.02 11.02 -2.13
CA LYS A 302 -12.10 11.25 -3.57
C LYS A 302 -10.73 11.47 -4.20
N ALA A 303 -9.81 12.10 -3.47
CA ALA A 303 -8.45 12.36 -3.93
C ALA A 303 -7.71 11.07 -4.28
N ASP A 304 -6.74 11.15 -5.18
CA ASP A 304 -5.87 10.00 -5.50
C ASP A 304 -4.99 9.64 -4.29
N ILE A 305 -4.69 10.65 -3.47
CA ILE A 305 -3.94 10.53 -2.22
C ILE A 305 -4.60 11.44 -1.19
N GLY A 306 -5.42 10.88 -0.30
CA GLY A 306 -5.92 11.59 0.87
C GLY A 306 -4.86 11.63 1.97
N ILE A 307 -4.55 12.84 2.46
CA ILE A 307 -3.50 13.09 3.47
C ILE A 307 -4.14 13.66 4.73
N ALA A 308 -4.18 12.89 5.81
CA ALA A 308 -4.59 13.39 7.13
C ALA A 308 -3.40 14.03 7.87
N VAL A 309 -3.59 15.22 8.42
CA VAL A 309 -2.59 15.88 9.27
C VAL A 309 -2.49 15.20 10.65
N ALA A 310 -1.39 15.44 11.38
CA ALA A 310 -1.13 14.80 12.67
C ALA A 310 -2.24 15.02 13.71
N ASP A 311 -2.79 16.23 13.75
CA ASP A 311 -3.87 16.61 14.68
C ASP A 311 -5.28 16.36 14.08
N ALA A 312 -5.38 15.55 13.02
CA ALA A 312 -6.65 15.28 12.36
C ALA A 312 -7.58 14.42 13.22
N THR A 313 -8.88 14.61 13.01
CA THR A 313 -9.93 13.76 13.59
C THR A 313 -9.76 12.29 13.17
N ASP A 314 -10.21 11.35 14.01
CA ASP A 314 -10.15 9.91 13.67
C ASP A 314 -10.93 9.59 12.38
N ALA A 315 -12.00 10.34 12.11
CA ALA A 315 -12.76 10.26 10.88
C ALA A 315 -11.92 10.62 9.65
N ALA A 316 -11.19 11.74 9.70
CA ALA A 316 -10.30 12.16 8.62
C ALA A 316 -9.14 11.16 8.42
N ARG A 317 -8.55 10.66 9.52
CA ARG A 317 -7.49 9.63 9.48
C ARG A 317 -7.98 8.32 8.85
N SER A 318 -9.23 7.93 9.13
CA SER A 318 -9.84 6.72 8.55
C SER A 318 -10.20 6.88 7.07
N ALA A 319 -10.46 8.11 6.63
CA ALA A 319 -10.78 8.41 5.23
C ALA A 319 -9.54 8.58 4.34
N SER A 320 -8.40 8.96 4.93
CA SER A 320 -7.13 9.21 4.24
C SER A 320 -6.33 7.94 3.91
N ASP A 321 -5.53 8.00 2.85
CA ASP A 321 -4.59 6.92 2.46
C ASP A 321 -3.24 7.01 3.19
N ILE A 322 -2.86 8.22 3.60
CA ILE A 322 -1.65 8.48 4.39
C ILE A 322 -1.98 9.41 5.56
N VAL A 323 -1.46 9.04 6.74
CA VAL A 323 -1.58 9.83 7.97
C VAL A 323 -0.20 10.35 8.34
N LEU A 324 -0.08 11.67 8.47
CA LEU A 324 1.15 12.30 8.92
C LEU A 324 1.22 12.21 10.43
N THR A 325 2.35 11.76 10.98
CA THR A 325 2.59 11.75 12.43
C THR A 325 3.25 13.04 12.91
N GLU A 326 3.74 13.86 11.98
CA GLU A 326 4.36 15.15 12.23
C GLU A 326 3.58 16.25 11.49
N PRO A 327 3.37 17.42 12.10
CA PRO A 327 2.65 18.50 11.46
C PRO A 327 3.55 19.27 10.48
N GLY A 328 3.00 19.71 9.36
CA GLY A 328 3.68 20.62 8.43
C GLY A 328 3.71 20.13 6.99
N LEU A 329 3.79 21.07 6.05
CA LEU A 329 3.84 20.78 4.62
C LEU A 329 5.15 20.10 4.21
N SER A 330 6.24 20.34 4.95
CA SER A 330 7.58 19.82 4.67
C SER A 330 7.64 18.30 4.72
N VAL A 331 6.85 17.68 5.61
CA VAL A 331 6.70 16.23 5.73
C VAL A 331 6.11 15.65 4.45
N ILE A 332 5.11 16.31 3.85
CA ILE A 332 4.50 15.87 2.59
C ILE A 332 5.52 15.88 1.46
N VAL A 333 6.31 16.96 1.32
CA VAL A 333 7.34 17.04 0.27
C VAL A 333 8.43 15.97 0.47
N SER A 334 8.81 15.70 1.71
CA SER A 334 9.76 14.63 2.06
C SER A 334 9.20 13.24 1.74
N ALA A 335 7.92 13.01 2.00
CA ALA A 335 7.22 11.79 1.65
C ALA A 335 7.16 11.60 0.12
N VAL A 336 6.85 12.66 -0.65
CA VAL A 336 6.85 12.63 -2.12
C VAL A 336 8.25 12.28 -2.66
N LEU A 337 9.31 12.88 -2.14
CA LEU A 337 10.68 12.56 -2.55
C LEU A 337 11.06 11.11 -2.27
N THR A 338 10.70 10.61 -1.09
CA THR A 338 10.96 9.22 -0.69
C THR A 338 10.18 8.24 -1.56
N SER A 339 8.89 8.54 -1.79
CA SER A 339 8.03 7.77 -2.70
C SER A 339 8.61 7.69 -4.10
N ARG A 340 9.09 8.82 -4.65
CA ARG A 340 9.76 8.83 -5.96
C ARG A 340 11.03 7.99 -5.98
N ALA A 341 11.83 8.00 -4.92
CA ALA A 341 13.03 7.16 -4.84
C ALA A 341 12.66 5.66 -4.84
N ILE A 342 11.62 5.27 -4.12
CA ILE A 342 11.09 3.89 -4.11
C ILE A 342 10.56 3.51 -5.50
N PHE A 343 9.76 4.39 -6.11
CA PHE A 343 9.20 4.17 -7.44
C PHE A 343 10.29 3.98 -8.50
N GLN A 344 11.39 4.74 -8.43
CA GLN A 344 12.53 4.53 -9.32
C GLN A 344 13.17 3.15 -9.13
N ARG A 345 13.31 2.65 -7.89
CA ARG A 345 13.82 1.29 -7.65
C ARG A 345 12.93 0.24 -8.30
N MET A 346 11.61 0.39 -8.18
CA MET A 346 10.65 -0.53 -8.80
C MET A 346 10.75 -0.52 -10.32
N LYS A 347 10.81 0.67 -10.94
CA LYS A 347 10.98 0.82 -12.40
C LYS A 347 12.27 0.18 -12.89
N ASN A 348 13.38 0.45 -12.22
CA ASN A 348 14.70 -0.10 -12.57
C ASN A 348 14.72 -1.64 -12.43
N TYR A 349 14.06 -2.17 -11.39
CA TYR A 349 13.87 -3.60 -11.20
C TYR A 349 13.05 -4.22 -12.34
N THR A 350 11.96 -3.59 -12.77
CA THR A 350 11.14 -4.11 -13.87
C THR A 350 11.92 -4.14 -15.19
N ILE A 351 12.69 -3.09 -15.50
CA ILE A 351 13.56 -3.05 -16.69
C ILE A 351 14.55 -4.22 -16.66
N TYR A 352 15.18 -4.44 -15.51
CA TYR A 352 16.10 -5.54 -15.29
C TYR A 352 15.44 -6.93 -15.47
N ALA A 353 14.31 -7.17 -14.81
CA ALA A 353 13.60 -8.45 -14.86
C ALA A 353 13.16 -8.81 -16.29
N VAL A 354 12.68 -7.83 -17.04
CA VAL A 354 12.30 -8.00 -18.44
C VAL A 354 13.53 -8.26 -19.31
N SER A 355 14.61 -7.51 -19.10
CA SER A 355 15.84 -7.64 -19.88
C SER A 355 16.51 -9.01 -19.70
N ILE A 356 16.59 -9.53 -18.48
CA ILE A 356 17.12 -10.89 -18.24
C ILE A 356 16.25 -11.95 -18.88
N THR A 357 14.92 -11.85 -18.75
CA THR A 357 13.99 -12.81 -19.37
C THR A 357 14.21 -12.88 -20.87
N ILE A 358 14.25 -11.72 -21.55
CA ILE A 358 14.50 -11.65 -22.99
C ILE A 358 15.88 -12.22 -23.33
N ARG A 359 16.91 -11.90 -22.53
CA ARG A 359 18.27 -12.40 -22.75
C ARG A 359 18.33 -13.93 -22.72
N ILE A 360 17.80 -14.54 -21.66
CA ILE A 360 17.86 -15.99 -21.44
C ILE A 360 17.09 -16.71 -22.55
N VAL A 361 15.86 -16.26 -22.83
CA VAL A 361 15.02 -16.87 -23.86
C VAL A 361 15.65 -16.74 -25.24
N LEU A 362 15.98 -15.51 -25.67
CA LEU A 362 16.54 -15.28 -27.00
C LEU A 362 17.93 -15.90 -27.16
N GLY A 363 18.80 -15.74 -26.16
CA GLY A 363 20.19 -16.19 -26.22
C GLY A 363 20.31 -17.70 -26.34
N PHE A 364 19.68 -18.46 -25.45
CA PHE A 364 19.74 -19.92 -25.51
C PHE A 364 18.96 -20.50 -26.69
N MET A 365 17.84 -19.90 -27.08
CA MET A 365 17.11 -20.28 -28.31
C MET A 365 17.98 -20.13 -29.56
N LEU A 366 18.69 -19.01 -29.71
CA LEU A 366 19.56 -18.77 -30.87
C LEU A 366 20.76 -19.73 -30.90
N ILE A 367 21.37 -20.01 -29.74
CA ILE A 367 22.48 -20.96 -29.65
C ILE A 367 22.03 -22.38 -30.03
N ALA A 368 20.86 -22.81 -29.53
CA ALA A 368 20.26 -24.09 -29.88
C ALA A 368 19.92 -24.18 -31.37
N LEU A 369 19.37 -23.12 -31.96
CA LEU A 369 18.97 -23.11 -33.38
C LEU A 369 20.18 -23.16 -34.33
N ILE A 370 21.23 -22.40 -34.03
CA ILE A 370 22.40 -22.27 -34.94
C ILE A 370 23.38 -23.43 -34.76
N TRP A 371 23.69 -23.82 -33.52
CA TRP A 371 24.74 -24.81 -33.24
C TRP A 371 24.24 -26.14 -32.66
N ARG A 372 22.91 -26.32 -32.53
CA ARG A 372 22.29 -27.50 -31.89
C ARG A 372 22.93 -27.84 -30.54
N PHE A 373 23.23 -26.80 -29.77
CA PHE A 373 23.90 -26.92 -28.49
C PHE A 373 22.86 -26.78 -27.37
N ASP A 374 22.72 -27.84 -26.58
CA ASP A 374 21.77 -27.89 -25.48
C ASP A 374 22.41 -27.38 -24.19
N PHE A 375 21.85 -26.31 -23.63
CA PHE A 375 22.31 -25.77 -22.36
C PHE A 375 21.64 -26.47 -21.18
N SER A 376 22.42 -26.87 -20.18
CA SER A 376 21.89 -27.59 -19.00
C SER A 376 20.88 -26.74 -18.22
N PRO A 377 19.64 -27.22 -18.01
CA PRO A 377 18.64 -26.52 -17.19
C PRO A 377 19.11 -26.25 -15.75
N PHE A 378 19.95 -27.14 -15.21
CA PHE A 378 20.52 -26.99 -13.88
C PHE A 378 21.42 -25.76 -13.75
N MET A 379 22.20 -25.44 -14.78
CA MET A 379 23.03 -24.23 -14.82
C MET A 379 22.17 -22.96 -14.87
N VAL A 380 21.03 -23.00 -15.57
CA VAL A 380 20.05 -21.90 -15.58
C VAL A 380 19.44 -21.71 -14.20
N LEU A 381 19.10 -22.81 -13.51
CA LEU A 381 18.59 -22.77 -12.14
C LEU A 381 19.58 -22.10 -11.18
N ILE A 382 20.89 -22.41 -11.30
CA ILE A 382 21.91 -21.73 -10.49
C ILE A 382 21.93 -20.23 -10.78
N ILE A 383 21.89 -19.82 -12.05
CA ILE A 383 21.81 -18.40 -12.44
C ILE A 383 20.59 -17.74 -11.80
N ALA A 384 19.43 -18.39 -11.83
CA ALA A 384 18.20 -17.87 -11.23
C ALA A 384 18.36 -17.66 -9.72
N ILE A 385 18.86 -18.66 -8.98
CA ILE A 385 19.06 -18.57 -7.53
C ILE A 385 20.05 -17.45 -7.16
N LEU A 386 21.17 -17.35 -7.89
CA LEU A 386 22.16 -16.29 -7.65
C LEU A 386 21.59 -14.91 -7.96
N ASN A 387 20.83 -14.78 -9.05
CA ASN A 387 20.16 -13.54 -9.40
C ASN A 387 19.15 -13.14 -8.32
N ASP A 388 18.28 -14.04 -7.87
CA ASP A 388 17.27 -13.76 -6.83
C ASP A 388 17.89 -13.28 -5.52
N GLY A 389 19.00 -13.90 -5.10
CA GLY A 389 19.75 -13.46 -3.92
C GLY A 389 20.29 -12.03 -4.06
N THR A 390 20.82 -11.68 -5.24
CA THR A 390 21.33 -10.32 -5.50
C THR A 390 20.22 -9.28 -5.71
N ILE A 391 19.08 -9.67 -6.28
CA ILE A 391 17.92 -8.80 -6.55
C ILE A 391 17.37 -8.18 -5.28
N MET A 392 17.37 -8.91 -4.15
CA MET A 392 16.91 -8.38 -2.87
C MET A 392 17.65 -7.09 -2.45
N THR A 393 18.88 -6.90 -2.92
CA THR A 393 19.67 -5.69 -2.62
C THR A 393 19.17 -4.44 -3.33
N ILE A 394 18.46 -4.58 -4.46
CA ILE A 394 17.87 -3.47 -5.23
C ILE A 394 16.84 -2.69 -4.38
N SER A 395 16.11 -3.40 -3.51
CA SER A 395 15.14 -2.78 -2.59
C SER A 395 15.78 -1.75 -1.65
N LYS A 396 17.04 -1.97 -1.27
CA LYS A 396 17.82 -1.13 -0.34
C LYS A 396 18.81 -0.20 -1.05
N ASP A 397 18.76 -0.13 -2.38
CA ASP A 397 19.73 0.65 -3.15
C ASP A 397 19.51 2.17 -3.03
N LYS A 398 20.59 2.93 -3.19
CA LYS A 398 20.58 4.40 -3.13
C LYS A 398 20.36 4.97 -4.54
N VAL A 399 19.10 5.03 -4.95
CA VAL A 399 18.68 5.62 -6.24
C VAL A 399 18.28 7.09 -6.05
N LYS A 400 18.63 7.94 -7.03
CA LYS A 400 18.22 9.34 -7.05
C LYS A 400 16.74 9.45 -7.45
N PRO A 401 15.89 10.18 -6.70
CA PRO A 401 14.50 10.38 -7.07
C PRO A 401 14.38 11.19 -8.36
N SER A 402 13.31 10.95 -9.12
CA SER A 402 13.00 11.77 -10.29
C SER A 402 12.64 13.20 -9.87
N PRO A 403 13.21 14.25 -10.50
CA PRO A 403 12.89 15.64 -10.16
C PRO A 403 11.45 16.00 -10.52
N LEU A 404 10.89 15.39 -11.57
CA LEU A 404 9.50 15.57 -11.98
C LEU A 404 8.67 14.32 -11.64
N PRO A 405 7.34 14.47 -11.47
CA PRO A 405 6.44 13.32 -11.36
C PRO A 405 6.62 12.37 -12.56
N ASP A 406 6.73 11.08 -12.27
CA ASP A 406 6.85 10.02 -13.27
C ASP A 406 5.65 9.09 -13.11
N SER A 407 5.07 8.66 -14.22
CA SER A 407 3.98 7.67 -14.24
C SER A 407 4.52 6.33 -14.71
N TRP A 408 3.86 5.23 -14.30
CA TRP A 408 4.32 3.88 -14.65
C TRP A 408 4.05 3.56 -16.12
N LYS A 409 4.91 4.06 -17.01
CA LYS A 409 4.81 3.82 -18.45
C LYS A 409 5.40 2.46 -18.83
N LEU A 410 4.58 1.41 -18.71
CA LEU A 410 4.99 0.03 -19.00
C LEU A 410 5.61 -0.15 -20.38
N LYS A 411 5.10 0.55 -21.40
CA LYS A 411 5.63 0.47 -22.77
C LYS A 411 7.10 0.92 -22.86
N GLU A 412 7.46 2.02 -22.20
CA GLU A 412 8.85 2.53 -22.18
C GLU A 412 9.78 1.56 -21.42
N ILE A 413 9.30 1.03 -20.29
CA ILE A 413 10.05 0.09 -19.45
C ILE A 413 10.31 -1.22 -20.21
N PHE A 414 9.29 -1.77 -20.86
CA PHE A 414 9.42 -2.99 -21.66
C PHE A 414 10.28 -2.78 -22.90
N ALA A 415 10.12 -1.67 -23.62
CA ALA A 415 10.98 -1.36 -24.77
C ALA A 415 12.46 -1.29 -24.35
N THR A 416 12.76 -0.59 -23.25
CA THR A 416 14.12 -0.49 -22.70
C THR A 416 14.66 -1.87 -22.31
N GLY A 417 13.85 -2.67 -21.60
CA GLY A 417 14.22 -4.03 -21.19
C GLY A 417 14.50 -4.95 -22.38
N ILE A 418 13.64 -4.94 -23.39
CA ILE A 418 13.79 -5.76 -24.61
C ILE A 418 15.05 -5.39 -25.39
N VAL A 419 15.33 -4.10 -25.57
CA VAL A 419 16.53 -3.65 -26.29
C VAL A 419 17.80 -4.10 -25.56
N LEU A 420 17.88 -3.86 -24.25
CA LEU A 420 19.01 -4.30 -23.43
C LEU A 420 19.15 -5.84 -23.46
N GLY A 421 18.03 -6.56 -23.32
CA GLY A 421 18.04 -8.03 -23.31
C GLY A 421 18.48 -8.62 -24.64
N THR A 422 18.01 -8.05 -25.75
CA THR A 422 18.38 -8.46 -27.11
C THR A 422 19.85 -8.21 -27.38
N TYR A 423 20.37 -7.03 -27.01
CA TYR A 423 21.81 -6.73 -27.12
C TYR A 423 22.66 -7.74 -26.35
N LEU A 424 22.28 -8.06 -25.10
CA LEU A 424 23.01 -9.03 -24.29
C LEU A 424 22.91 -10.46 -24.85
N ALA A 425 21.77 -10.85 -25.43
CA ALA A 425 21.62 -12.13 -26.09
C ALA A 425 22.52 -12.24 -27.33
N VAL A 426 22.55 -11.21 -28.18
CA VAL A 426 23.44 -11.14 -29.34
C VAL A 426 24.90 -11.23 -28.91
N MET A 427 25.32 -10.51 -27.87
CA MET A 427 26.68 -10.61 -27.33
C MET A 427 27.00 -11.99 -26.76
N THR A 428 26.01 -12.68 -26.19
CA THR A 428 26.16 -14.07 -25.72
C THR A 428 26.35 -15.03 -26.90
N VAL A 429 25.62 -14.83 -28.00
CA VAL A 429 25.78 -15.58 -29.25
C VAL A 429 27.15 -15.32 -29.90
N ILE A 430 27.59 -14.07 -29.98
CA ILE A 430 28.92 -13.69 -30.50
C ILE A 430 30.02 -14.33 -29.66
N PHE A 431 29.89 -14.28 -28.33
CA PHE A 431 30.83 -14.94 -27.41
C PHE A 431 30.89 -16.45 -27.68
N PHE A 432 29.74 -17.10 -27.83
CA PHE A 432 29.68 -18.54 -28.13
C PHE A 432 30.30 -18.88 -29.49
N TRP A 433 30.01 -18.10 -30.53
CA TRP A 433 30.65 -18.25 -31.85
C TRP A 433 32.16 -18.08 -31.78
N ALA A 434 32.64 -17.06 -31.05
CA ALA A 434 34.06 -16.80 -30.90
C ALA A 434 34.80 -17.91 -30.11
N ALA A 435 34.10 -18.60 -29.20
CA ALA A 435 34.66 -19.71 -28.43
C ALA A 435 34.58 -21.07 -29.17
N LYS A 436 33.54 -21.29 -29.99
CA LYS A 436 33.32 -22.55 -30.71
C LYS A 436 33.94 -22.54 -32.11
N GLU A 437 33.71 -21.51 -32.92
CA GLU A 437 34.16 -21.53 -34.33
C GLU A 437 35.55 -20.92 -34.50
N SER A 438 35.82 -19.81 -33.80
CA SER A 438 37.06 -19.04 -33.93
C SER A 438 38.17 -19.52 -32.98
N ASN A 439 39.42 -19.21 -33.33
CA ASN A 439 40.60 -19.39 -32.47
C ASN A 439 40.98 -18.09 -31.72
N PHE A 440 40.13 -17.07 -31.76
CA PHE A 440 40.41 -15.74 -31.21
C PHE A 440 40.92 -15.76 -29.77
N PHE A 441 40.27 -16.52 -28.88
CA PHE A 441 40.67 -16.59 -27.47
C PHE A 441 42.05 -17.24 -27.29
N THR A 442 42.30 -18.35 -27.99
CA THR A 442 43.58 -19.07 -27.96
C THR A 442 44.72 -18.21 -28.51
N GLU A 443 44.48 -17.50 -29.63
CA GLU A 443 45.50 -16.72 -30.33
C GLU A 443 45.85 -15.40 -29.61
N LYS A 444 44.86 -14.68 -29.06
CA LYS A 444 45.10 -13.41 -28.36
C LYS A 444 45.47 -13.54 -26.90
N PHE A 445 44.88 -14.49 -26.18
CA PHE A 445 45.04 -14.63 -24.73
C PHE A 445 45.86 -15.85 -24.32
N GLY A 446 46.27 -16.71 -25.26
CA GLY A 446 47.11 -17.88 -24.99
C GLY A 446 46.44 -18.96 -24.12
N VAL A 447 45.10 -18.97 -24.06
CA VAL A 447 44.31 -19.92 -23.25
C VAL A 447 44.12 -21.26 -23.98
N LYS A 448 43.87 -22.33 -23.22
CA LYS A 448 43.60 -23.66 -23.79
C LYS A 448 42.35 -23.63 -24.69
N PRO A 449 42.37 -24.30 -25.86
CA PRO A 449 41.21 -24.34 -26.74
C PRO A 449 40.11 -25.24 -26.15
N ILE A 450 38.95 -24.65 -25.89
CA ILE A 450 37.77 -25.34 -25.34
C ILE A 450 36.76 -25.79 -26.43
N LYS A 451 37.11 -25.60 -27.71
CA LYS A 451 36.24 -25.82 -28.88
C LYS A 451 35.57 -27.20 -28.92
N ASN A 452 36.31 -28.24 -28.54
CA ASN A 452 35.87 -29.63 -28.67
C ASN A 452 35.23 -30.19 -27.39
N ASN A 453 35.29 -29.47 -26.26
CA ASN A 453 34.75 -29.93 -24.99
C ASN A 453 33.48 -29.16 -24.65
N GLU A 454 32.32 -29.77 -24.91
CA GLU A 454 31.01 -29.15 -24.67
C GLU A 454 30.79 -28.77 -23.21
N HIS A 455 31.37 -29.51 -22.25
CA HIS A 455 31.25 -29.21 -20.82
C HIS A 455 32.03 -27.95 -20.42
N GLU A 456 33.23 -27.77 -20.97
CA GLU A 456 34.04 -26.56 -20.73
C GLU A 456 33.41 -25.35 -21.42
N LEU A 457 32.88 -25.52 -22.63
CA LEU A 457 32.16 -24.48 -23.36
C LEU A 457 30.88 -24.05 -22.62
N MET A 458 30.10 -25.00 -22.10
CA MET A 458 28.93 -24.71 -21.28
C MET A 458 29.29 -23.94 -20.01
N SER A 459 30.39 -24.31 -19.36
CA SER A 459 30.87 -23.64 -18.15
C SER A 459 31.32 -22.20 -18.42
N ALA A 460 32.01 -21.97 -19.54
CA ALA A 460 32.39 -20.62 -19.98
C ALA A 460 31.16 -19.76 -20.31
N LEU A 461 30.17 -20.34 -21.00
CA LEU A 461 28.90 -19.67 -21.30
C LEU A 461 28.11 -19.33 -20.02
N TYR A 462 28.03 -20.27 -19.06
CA TYR A 462 27.42 -20.05 -17.75
C TYR A 462 28.05 -18.86 -17.01
N LEU A 463 29.39 -18.81 -16.94
CA LEU A 463 30.11 -17.71 -16.27
C LEU A 463 29.84 -16.37 -16.95
N GLN A 464 29.90 -16.32 -18.28
CA GLN A 464 29.61 -15.10 -19.04
C GLN A 464 28.17 -14.61 -18.80
N VAL A 465 27.21 -15.52 -18.79
CA VAL A 465 25.80 -15.18 -18.56
C VAL A 465 25.61 -14.70 -17.13
N SER A 466 26.18 -15.38 -16.13
CA SER A 466 26.08 -15.01 -14.71
C SER A 466 26.66 -13.62 -14.43
N ILE A 467 27.91 -13.35 -14.86
CA ILE A 467 28.60 -12.07 -14.63
C ILE A 467 27.79 -10.91 -15.22
N ILE A 468 27.42 -11.03 -16.50
CA ILE A 468 26.79 -9.93 -17.21
C ILE A 468 25.33 -9.74 -16.73
N SER A 469 24.64 -10.81 -16.33
CA SER A 469 23.28 -10.69 -15.77
C SER A 469 23.29 -9.87 -14.50
N GLN A 470 24.26 -10.07 -13.59
CA GLN A 470 24.35 -9.24 -12.40
C GLN A 470 24.93 -7.85 -12.70
N ALA A 471 25.85 -7.73 -13.66
CA ALA A 471 26.38 -6.43 -14.11
C ALA A 471 25.26 -5.52 -14.67
N LEU A 472 24.23 -6.11 -15.29
CA LEU A 472 23.07 -5.38 -15.80
C LEU A 472 22.33 -4.62 -14.68
N ILE A 473 22.34 -5.10 -13.43
CA ILE A 473 21.74 -4.38 -12.28
C ILE A 473 22.37 -2.99 -12.13
N PHE A 474 23.68 -2.89 -12.35
CA PHE A 474 24.40 -1.61 -12.26
C PHE A 474 24.06 -0.67 -13.41
N VAL A 475 23.66 -1.19 -14.56
CA VAL A 475 23.24 -0.39 -15.72
C VAL A 475 21.80 0.07 -15.58
N THR A 476 20.88 -0.82 -15.19
CA THR A 476 19.45 -0.48 -15.08
C THR A 476 19.14 0.43 -13.91
N ARG A 477 19.98 0.45 -12.86
CA ARG A 477 19.85 1.40 -11.74
C ARG A 477 20.25 2.83 -12.10
N SER A 478 21.19 2.99 -13.03
CA SER A 478 21.76 4.29 -13.37
C SER A 478 20.99 4.96 -14.49
N ARG A 479 20.69 6.25 -14.35
CA ARG A 479 20.16 7.05 -15.46
C ARG A 479 21.27 7.64 -16.33
N SER A 480 22.42 7.89 -15.72
CA SER A 480 23.65 8.26 -16.40
C SER A 480 24.55 7.03 -16.58
N TRP A 481 25.84 7.25 -16.77
CA TRP A 481 26.83 6.19 -16.81
C TRP A 481 26.89 5.45 -15.49
N SER A 482 26.79 4.12 -15.56
CA SER A 482 26.84 3.22 -14.40
C SER A 482 28.05 3.46 -13.48
N PHE A 483 29.21 3.81 -14.06
CA PHE A 483 30.43 4.09 -13.32
C PHE A 483 30.39 5.40 -12.51
N VAL A 484 29.58 6.38 -12.94
CA VAL A 484 29.46 7.69 -12.27
C VAL A 484 28.50 7.58 -11.07
N GLU A 485 27.46 6.78 -11.19
CA GLU A 485 26.46 6.60 -10.15
C GLU A 485 26.88 5.54 -9.13
N ARG A 486 27.40 5.99 -7.98
CA ARG A 486 27.88 5.09 -6.92
C ARG A 486 26.81 4.06 -6.49
N PRO A 487 27.10 2.75 -6.59
CA PRO A 487 26.24 1.69 -6.06
C PRO A 487 26.17 1.67 -4.54
N GLY A 488 25.05 1.18 -4.01
CA GLY A 488 24.95 0.83 -2.60
C GLY A 488 25.97 -0.25 -2.23
N PHE A 489 26.57 -0.15 -1.04
CA PHE A 489 27.55 -1.11 -0.55
C PHE A 489 27.03 -2.55 -0.58
N LEU A 490 25.76 -2.74 -0.21
CA LEU A 490 25.10 -4.05 -0.20
C LEU A 490 25.03 -4.68 -1.60
N LEU A 491 24.77 -3.87 -2.63
CA LEU A 491 24.71 -4.35 -4.02
C LEU A 491 26.10 -4.78 -4.51
N CYS A 492 27.15 -4.00 -4.22
CA CYS A 492 28.52 -4.39 -4.53
C CYS A 492 28.94 -5.67 -3.82
N PHE A 493 28.61 -5.78 -2.53
CA PHE A 493 28.91 -6.97 -1.75
C PHE A 493 28.19 -8.20 -2.30
N ALA A 494 26.88 -8.09 -2.59
CA ALA A 494 26.11 -9.18 -3.17
C ALA A 494 26.62 -9.59 -4.56
N PHE A 495 26.99 -8.63 -5.41
CA PHE A 495 27.64 -8.91 -6.68
C PHE A 495 28.93 -9.71 -6.49
N LEU A 496 29.84 -9.25 -5.61
CA LEU A 496 31.11 -9.95 -5.37
C LEU A 496 30.89 -11.36 -4.82
N VAL A 497 30.00 -11.53 -3.84
CA VAL A 497 29.67 -12.85 -3.27
C VAL A 497 29.08 -13.76 -4.33
N ALA A 498 28.12 -13.27 -5.12
CA ALA A 498 27.46 -14.09 -6.14
C ALA A 498 28.40 -14.43 -7.32
N GLN A 499 29.37 -13.57 -7.63
CA GLN A 499 30.44 -13.93 -8.56
C GLN A 499 31.39 -14.97 -7.97
N LEU A 500 31.82 -14.80 -6.72
CA LEU A 500 32.66 -15.78 -6.04
C LEU A 500 31.99 -17.17 -5.99
N THR A 501 30.69 -17.24 -5.69
CA THR A 501 29.94 -18.50 -5.72
C THR A 501 29.80 -19.08 -7.11
N ALA A 502 29.58 -18.24 -8.15
CA ALA A 502 29.60 -18.69 -9.54
C ALA A 502 30.98 -19.24 -9.97
N PHE A 503 32.06 -18.71 -9.41
CA PHE A 503 33.43 -19.23 -9.61
C PHE A 503 33.77 -20.44 -8.73
N THR A 504 33.01 -20.71 -7.65
CA THR A 504 33.35 -21.83 -6.75
C THR A 504 33.12 -23.19 -7.42
N THR A 505 34.25 -23.78 -7.77
CA THR A 505 34.44 -25.13 -8.30
C THR A 505 34.13 -26.18 -7.23
N LYS A 506 32.90 -26.69 -7.17
CA LYS A 506 32.77 -28.13 -6.91
C LYS A 506 33.21 -28.82 -8.20
N LYS A 507 34.38 -29.46 -8.15
CA LYS A 507 35.05 -30.15 -9.27
C LYS A 507 34.17 -31.15 -10.02
N ASP A 508 33.03 -31.55 -9.43
CA ASP A 508 32.10 -32.55 -9.95
C ASP A 508 30.63 -32.17 -9.68
N TYR A 509 30.16 -31.05 -10.22
CA TYR A 509 28.72 -30.79 -10.24
C TYR A 509 28.01 -31.82 -11.13
N GLY A 510 26.93 -32.42 -10.63
CA GLY A 510 26.18 -33.46 -11.35
C GLY A 510 26.78 -34.87 -11.27
N ARG A 511 27.84 -35.13 -10.49
CA ARG A 511 28.26 -36.52 -10.19
C ARG A 511 27.18 -37.27 -9.41
N GLY A 512 26.56 -36.62 -8.42
CA GLY A 512 25.46 -37.21 -7.67
C GLY A 512 24.21 -37.49 -8.53
N GLU A 513 23.88 -36.61 -9.48
CA GLU A 513 22.79 -36.85 -10.43
C GLU A 513 23.13 -37.93 -11.46
N ARG A 514 24.38 -37.97 -11.96
CA ARG A 514 24.85 -39.05 -12.84
C ARG A 514 24.91 -40.39 -12.11
N GLU A 515 25.34 -40.41 -10.85
CA GLU A 515 25.31 -41.59 -9.98
C GLU A 515 23.86 -42.00 -9.68
N ALA A 516 22.94 -41.05 -9.47
CA ALA A 516 21.52 -41.32 -9.25
C ALA A 516 20.81 -41.80 -10.52
N GLN A 517 21.10 -41.21 -11.68
CA GLN A 517 20.57 -41.64 -12.99
C GLN A 517 21.17 -42.98 -13.41
N TRP A 518 22.46 -43.20 -13.19
CA TRP A 518 23.13 -44.48 -13.40
C TRP A 518 22.57 -45.56 -12.47
N ALA A 519 22.39 -45.26 -11.18
CA ALA A 519 21.77 -46.17 -10.21
C ALA A 519 20.31 -46.47 -10.55
N THR A 520 19.55 -45.47 -11.02
CA THR A 520 18.16 -45.64 -11.48
C THR A 520 18.10 -46.48 -12.77
N ALA A 521 18.99 -46.20 -13.73
CA ALA A 521 19.09 -46.95 -14.99
C ALA A 521 19.53 -48.41 -14.76
N GLN A 522 20.45 -48.67 -13.84
CA GLN A 522 20.83 -50.03 -13.43
C GLN A 522 19.69 -50.76 -12.71
N ARG A 523 18.94 -50.07 -11.83
CA ARG A 523 17.77 -50.66 -11.17
C ARG A 523 16.71 -51.12 -12.18
N THR A 524 16.45 -50.33 -13.22
CA THR A 524 15.52 -50.71 -14.29
C THR A 524 16.02 -51.87 -15.15
N LEU A 525 17.34 -51.98 -15.36
CA LEU A 525 17.96 -53.06 -16.14
C LEU A 525 17.90 -54.42 -15.40
N HIS A 526 17.86 -54.39 -14.07
CA HIS A 526 17.67 -55.56 -13.20
C HIS A 526 16.20 -55.85 -12.86
N GLY A 527 15.24 -55.18 -13.50
CA GLY A 527 13.80 -55.46 -13.33
C GLY A 527 13.16 -54.92 -12.06
N LEU A 528 13.84 -54.03 -11.32
CA LEU A 528 13.27 -53.35 -10.15
C LEU A 528 12.58 -52.05 -10.58
N GLN A 529 11.27 -51.94 -10.32
CA GLN A 529 10.46 -50.75 -10.61
C GLN A 529 10.82 -49.58 -9.68
N ALA A 530 10.79 -48.35 -10.21
CA ALA A 530 11.00 -47.14 -9.40
C ALA A 530 9.78 -46.90 -8.47
N PRO A 531 9.97 -46.40 -7.24
CA PRO A 531 8.87 -46.09 -6.35
C PRO A 531 8.06 -44.91 -6.90
N ASP A 532 6.73 -45.04 -6.88
CA ASP A 532 5.80 -44.02 -7.36
C ASP A 532 5.92 -42.73 -6.54
N ALA A 533 5.86 -41.57 -7.20
CA ALA A 533 6.00 -40.25 -6.59
C ALA A 533 4.99 -39.95 -5.46
N ASN A 534 3.91 -40.73 -5.36
CA ASN A 534 2.91 -40.65 -4.31
C ASN A 534 3.32 -41.28 -2.97
N GLU A 535 4.33 -42.16 -2.92
CA GLU A 535 4.83 -42.70 -1.64
C GLU A 535 5.80 -41.74 -0.93
N ILE A 536 6.58 -40.96 -1.70
CA ILE A 536 7.58 -40.01 -1.18
C ILE A 536 6.93 -38.87 -0.36
N LEU A 537 5.67 -38.53 -0.66
CA LEU A 537 4.92 -37.49 0.05
C LEU A 537 4.30 -37.98 1.38
N LYS A 538 4.15 -39.30 1.59
CA LYS A 538 3.63 -39.87 2.84
C LYS A 538 4.69 -40.04 3.93
N ASP A 539 5.97 -40.13 3.56
CA ASP A 539 7.06 -40.41 4.52
C ASP A 539 7.69 -39.18 5.21
N LYS A 540 7.20 -37.95 4.95
CA LYS A 540 7.71 -36.76 5.65
C LYS A 540 7.43 -36.75 7.16
N ASN A 541 6.42 -37.50 7.63
CA ASN A 541 6.14 -37.64 9.06
C ASN A 541 7.07 -38.65 9.76
N ASN A 542 7.71 -39.57 9.02
CA ASN A 542 8.54 -40.63 9.59
C ASN A 542 9.97 -40.18 9.95
N TYR A 543 10.46 -39.04 9.44
CA TYR A 543 11.82 -38.58 9.72
C TYR A 543 12.05 -38.17 11.19
N ARG A 544 10.99 -37.72 11.89
CA ARG A 544 11.07 -37.40 13.33
C ARG A 544 11.10 -38.67 14.18
N GLU A 545 10.29 -39.67 13.84
CA GLU A 545 10.26 -40.97 14.56
C GLU A 545 11.52 -41.81 14.30
N LEU A 546 12.08 -41.79 13.09
CA LEU A 546 13.36 -42.44 12.78
C LEU A 546 14.55 -41.80 13.52
N SER A 547 14.51 -40.49 13.76
CA SER A 547 15.53 -39.80 14.56
C SER A 547 15.45 -40.19 16.03
N GLU A 548 14.24 -40.29 16.60
CA GLU A 548 14.04 -40.73 17.99
C GLU A 548 14.36 -42.22 18.18
N LEU A 549 14.01 -43.09 17.23
CA LEU A 549 14.37 -44.50 17.24
C LEU A 549 15.89 -44.70 17.10
N ALA A 550 16.57 -43.93 16.25
CA ALA A 550 18.03 -43.96 16.13
C ALA A 550 18.72 -43.47 17.40
N GLU A 551 18.15 -42.45 18.07
CA GLU A 551 18.68 -41.92 19.33
C GLU A 551 18.43 -42.88 20.51
N GLN A 552 17.28 -43.56 20.55
CA GLN A 552 16.99 -44.63 21.50
C GLN A 552 17.84 -45.88 21.25
N ALA A 553 18.10 -46.25 20.00
CA ALA A 553 18.98 -47.36 19.64
C ALA A 553 20.44 -47.07 20.02
N LYS A 554 20.91 -45.83 19.83
CA LYS A 554 22.23 -45.38 20.28
C LYS A 554 22.35 -45.45 21.81
N ARG A 555 21.35 -44.97 22.56
CA ARG A 555 21.32 -45.10 24.03
C ARG A 555 21.29 -46.55 24.49
N ARG A 556 20.56 -47.44 23.82
CA ARG A 556 20.54 -48.89 24.14
C ARG A 556 21.86 -49.58 23.83
N ALA A 557 22.53 -49.22 22.75
CA ALA A 557 23.86 -49.73 22.41
C ALA A 557 24.94 -49.24 23.39
N GLU A 558 24.82 -48.00 23.88
CA GLU A 558 25.72 -47.43 24.88
C GLU A 558 25.53 -48.06 26.26
N VAL A 559 24.28 -48.37 26.64
CA VAL A 559 23.94 -49.13 27.85
C VAL A 559 24.36 -50.61 27.75
N ALA A 560 24.26 -51.22 26.56
CA ALA A 560 24.75 -52.59 26.31
C ALA A 560 26.29 -52.65 26.41
N ARG A 561 26.98 -51.66 25.85
CA ARG A 561 28.45 -51.51 25.93
C ARG A 561 28.94 -51.29 27.38
N LEU A 562 28.16 -50.60 28.21
CA LEU A 562 28.44 -50.44 29.65
C LEU A 562 28.19 -51.71 30.47
N ARG A 563 27.31 -52.60 30.01
CA ARG A 563 27.03 -53.90 30.66
C ARG A 563 28.11 -54.97 30.40
N GLU A 564 28.83 -54.87 29.28
CA GLU A 564 29.89 -55.82 28.92
C GLU A 564 31.18 -55.69 29.74
N LEU A 565 31.40 -54.57 30.43
CA LEU A 565 32.69 -54.31 31.08
C LEU A 565 32.83 -54.90 32.50
N HIS A 566 31.76 -55.35 33.17
CA HIS A 566 31.82 -55.72 34.61
C HIS A 566 31.10 -57.04 34.97
N THR A 567 31.01 -58.01 34.05
CA THR A 567 30.54 -59.36 34.41
C THR A 567 31.51 -60.45 33.93
N LEU A 568 31.73 -61.44 34.80
CA LEU A 568 32.68 -62.54 34.61
C LEU A 568 32.44 -63.31 33.29
N LYS A 569 31.17 -63.35 32.85
CA LYS A 569 30.73 -63.99 31.60
C LYS A 569 31.32 -63.33 30.35
N GLY A 570 31.38 -62.00 30.29
CA GLY A 570 31.97 -61.27 29.16
C GLY A 570 33.48 -61.47 29.03
N HIS A 571 34.17 -61.65 30.16
CA HIS A 571 35.61 -61.94 30.17
C HIS A 571 35.92 -63.35 29.64
N VAL A 572 35.09 -64.35 30.00
CA VAL A 572 35.27 -65.73 29.54
C VAL A 572 35.01 -65.85 28.04
N GLU A 573 33.94 -65.24 27.52
CA GLU A 573 33.61 -65.28 26.09
C GLU A 573 34.65 -64.56 25.21
N SER A 574 35.24 -63.47 25.71
CA SER A 574 36.33 -62.76 25.02
C SER A 574 37.62 -63.57 24.93
N VAL A 575 38.01 -64.25 26.02
CA VAL A 575 39.22 -65.10 26.06
C VAL A 575 39.07 -66.35 25.19
N VAL A 576 37.87 -66.95 25.13
CA VAL A 576 37.58 -68.11 24.28
C VAL A 576 37.64 -67.75 22.78
N LYS A 577 37.11 -66.59 22.40
CA LYS A 577 37.24 -66.06 21.03
C LYS A 577 38.68 -65.71 20.65
N LEU A 578 39.45 -65.13 21.57
CA LEU A 578 40.87 -64.79 21.33
C LEU A 578 41.76 -66.02 21.15
N LYS A 579 41.38 -67.17 21.70
CA LYS A 579 42.10 -68.45 21.51
C LYS A 579 41.58 -69.29 20.34
N GLY A 580 40.60 -68.80 19.58
CA GLY A 580 40.12 -69.45 18.35
C GLY A 580 39.39 -70.78 18.57
N LEU A 581 38.76 -70.98 19.72
CA LEU A 581 37.95 -72.16 20.02
C LEU A 581 36.48 -71.92 19.62
N ASP A 582 35.86 -72.91 18.97
CA ASP A 582 34.49 -72.82 18.48
C ASP A 582 33.46 -72.96 19.62
N ILE A 583 32.59 -71.96 19.76
CA ILE A 583 31.69 -71.76 20.90
C ILE A 583 30.45 -72.68 20.85
N GLU A 584 30.18 -73.34 19.72
CA GLU A 584 28.95 -74.10 19.50
C GLU A 584 28.88 -75.47 20.21
N THR A 585 29.95 -75.92 20.88
CA THR A 585 29.98 -77.25 21.55
C THR A 585 29.48 -77.25 23.00
N ILE A 586 29.13 -76.10 23.60
CA ILE A 586 28.64 -76.05 24.97
C ILE A 586 27.10 -76.11 24.97
N GLN A 587 26.57 -77.34 24.90
CA GLN A 587 25.15 -77.59 25.14
C GLN A 587 24.79 -77.33 26.62
N GLN A 588 23.92 -76.33 26.78
CA GLN A 588 22.82 -76.16 27.74
C GLN A 588 22.88 -76.88 29.10
N HIS A 589 22.70 -76.13 30.20
CA HIS A 589 21.44 -76.10 30.98
C HIS A 589 21.64 -75.34 32.31
N TYR A 590 20.79 -74.36 32.60
CA TYR A 590 19.70 -74.45 33.59
C TYR A 590 19.08 -73.06 33.88
N THR A 591 17.75 -73.07 33.90
CA THR A 591 16.78 -72.23 34.62
C THR A 591 17.24 -71.91 36.06
N VAL A 592 16.94 -70.77 36.70
CA VAL A 592 15.72 -69.94 36.78
C VAL A 592 16.10 -68.46 36.72
#